data_AF-A0A5C4RN47-F1
#
_entry.id   AF-A0A5C4RN47-F1
#
_cell.length_a   1.000
_cell.length_b   1.000
_cell.length_c   1.000
_cell.angle_alpha   90.00
_cell.angle_beta   90.00
_cell.angle_gamma   90.00
#
_symmetry.space_group_name_H-M   'P 1'
#
loop_
_entity.id
_entity.type
_entity.pdbx_description
1 polymer ?
#
loop_
_entity_poly.entity_id
_entity_poly.type
_entity_poly.pdbx_seq_one_letter_code
_entity_poly.pdbx_strand_id
1 'polypeptide(L)'
;MLEKIIDRIEYTFITMVKNNLLNDLKVSIGNTAQPPEVVPDNSARAAGALIRLAGPGTDPKNILKFVIVTDLPENNQKIWVFQDSRREGNVIMYHVGEDFIYREAKEVRGNSVGGMSKYLIINEEDSDIVLTMY
;
A
#
# COMPACT_ATOMS: atom_id res chain seq x y z
N MET A 1 1.08 -12.63 33.29
CA MET A 1 1.38 -12.77 31.85
C MET A 1 0.55 -11.71 31.09
N LEU A 2 0.90 -10.44 31.26
CA LEU A 2 0.17 -9.30 30.68
C LEU A 2 1.11 -8.23 30.08
N GLU A 3 2.43 -8.43 30.13
CA GLU A 3 3.43 -7.40 29.78
C GLU A 3 3.91 -7.46 28.32
N LYS A 4 3.39 -8.36 27.49
CA LYS A 4 3.89 -8.57 26.12
C LYS A 4 3.11 -7.89 25.00
N ILE A 5 2.09 -7.09 25.33
CA ILE A 5 1.16 -6.52 24.33
C ILE A 5 1.52 -5.06 23.95
N ILE A 6 2.50 -4.43 24.61
CA ILE A 6 2.67 -2.97 24.50
C ILE A 6 3.67 -2.50 23.41
N ASP A 7 4.58 -3.32 22.88
CA ASP A 7 5.79 -2.75 22.23
C ASP A 7 6.01 -2.99 20.71
N ARG A 8 5.00 -3.32 19.91
CA ARG A 8 5.19 -3.37 18.44
C ARG A 8 4.04 -2.74 17.66
N ILE A 9 3.78 -1.45 17.88
CA ILE A 9 3.26 -0.64 16.78
C ILE A 9 4.45 -0.32 15.86
N GLU A 10 4.87 -1.31 15.07
CA GLU A 10 5.81 -1.09 13.98
C GLU A 10 5.05 -0.36 12.88
N TYR A 11 5.11 0.98 12.90
CA TYR A 11 4.67 1.79 11.79
C TYR A 11 5.64 1.58 10.62
N THR A 12 5.11 1.24 9.44
CA THR A 12 5.90 1.27 8.21
C THR A 12 5.63 2.57 7.47
N PHE A 13 6.70 3.27 7.10
CA PHE A 13 6.62 4.44 6.25
C PHE A 13 7.18 4.12 4.87
N ILE A 14 6.47 4.51 3.82
CA ILE A 14 7.03 4.54 2.47
C ILE A 14 7.71 5.89 2.30
N THR A 15 9.03 5.87 2.10
CA THR A 15 9.84 7.08 1.89
C THR A 15 9.97 7.45 0.42
N MET A 16 9.68 6.51 -0.48
CA MET A 16 9.65 6.73 -1.92
C MET A 16 8.68 5.76 -2.59
N VAL A 17 7.93 6.26 -3.56
CA VAL A 17 7.12 5.45 -4.45
C VAL A 17 7.67 5.60 -5.86
N LYS A 18 8.05 4.48 -6.47
CA LYS A 18 8.36 4.38 -7.89
C LYS A 18 7.18 3.75 -8.63
N ASN A 19 6.60 4.52 -9.54
CA ASN A 19 5.51 4.11 -10.40
C ASN A 19 6.07 3.74 -11.77
N ASN A 20 6.03 2.46 -12.13
CA ASN A 20 6.39 1.99 -13.47
C ASN A 20 5.15 1.67 -14.32
N LEU A 21 3.96 2.06 -13.88
CA LEU A 21 2.75 1.98 -14.69
C LEU A 21 2.74 3.10 -15.73
N LEU A 22 1.92 2.93 -16.77
CA LEU A 22 1.67 3.93 -17.81
C LEU A 22 0.69 5.03 -17.39
N ASN A 23 0.26 5.03 -16.13
CA ASN A 23 -0.75 5.92 -15.58
C ASN A 23 -0.25 6.56 -14.28
N ASP A 24 -0.69 7.78 -14.01
CA ASP A 24 -0.46 8.48 -12.76
C ASP A 24 -1.12 7.74 -11.58
N LEU A 25 -0.49 7.83 -10.41
CA LEU A 25 -1.06 7.36 -9.15
C LEU A 25 -1.46 8.53 -8.27
N LYS A 26 -2.66 8.50 -7.70
CA LYS A 26 -3.05 9.35 -6.57
C LYS A 26 -2.94 8.59 -5.26
N VAL A 27 -2.30 9.15 -4.25
CA VAL A 27 -2.01 8.46 -2.98
C VAL A 27 -2.86 9.05 -1.84
N SER A 28 -3.59 8.20 -1.13
CA SER A 28 -4.44 8.64 -0.01
C SER A 28 -4.65 7.57 1.06
N ILE A 29 -5.06 7.99 2.26
CA ILE A 29 -5.72 7.14 3.26
C ILE A 29 -7.14 7.66 3.38
N GLY A 30 -8.12 6.86 2.94
CA GLY A 30 -9.50 7.32 2.80
C GLY A 30 -9.59 8.54 1.87
N ASN A 31 -10.04 9.67 2.42
CA ASN A 31 -10.16 10.95 1.71
C ASN A 31 -8.99 11.90 2.01
N THR A 32 -8.02 11.49 2.82
CA THR A 32 -6.86 12.30 3.17
C THR A 32 -5.72 11.99 2.23
N ALA A 33 -5.29 12.97 1.44
CA ALA A 33 -4.13 12.84 0.57
C ALA A 33 -2.86 12.53 1.39
N GLN A 34 -1.93 11.78 0.81
CA GLN A 34 -0.63 11.47 1.41
C GLN A 34 0.49 11.98 0.49
N PRO A 35 1.59 12.52 1.03
CA PRO A 35 2.74 12.88 0.19
C PRO A 35 3.40 11.63 -0.43
N PRO A 36 3.75 11.67 -1.73
CA PRO A 36 3.36 12.68 -2.71
C PRO A 36 1.90 12.42 -3.13
N GLU A 37 1.08 13.46 -3.22
CA GLU A 37 -0.34 13.27 -3.53
C GLU A 37 -0.55 12.65 -4.93
N VAL A 38 0.40 12.91 -5.83
CA VAL A 38 0.47 12.34 -7.17
C VAL A 38 1.87 11.78 -7.45
N VAL A 39 1.94 10.56 -7.96
CA VAL A 39 3.16 9.94 -8.52
C VAL A 39 2.92 9.76 -10.02
N PRO A 40 3.52 10.59 -10.89
CA PRO A 40 3.34 10.46 -12.33
C PRO A 40 3.73 9.08 -12.85
N ASP A 41 3.20 8.72 -14.02
CA ASP A 41 3.63 7.55 -14.77
C ASP A 41 5.17 7.50 -14.95
N ASN A 42 5.73 6.29 -14.97
CA ASN A 42 7.17 6.06 -15.19
C ASN A 42 8.13 6.93 -14.35
N SER A 43 7.74 7.27 -13.12
CA SER A 43 8.47 8.22 -12.28
C SER A 43 8.70 7.69 -10.86
N ALA A 44 9.59 8.39 -10.13
CA ALA A 44 9.79 8.16 -8.70
C ALA A 44 9.57 9.47 -7.95
N ARG A 45 8.88 9.39 -6.81
CA ARG A 45 8.61 10.53 -5.94
C ARG A 45 8.89 10.18 -4.50
N ALA A 46 9.53 11.11 -3.78
CA ALA A 46 9.67 11.02 -2.34
C ALA A 46 8.28 11.00 -1.69
N ALA A 47 8.12 10.16 -0.67
CA ALA A 47 6.86 9.89 0.00
C ALA A 47 7.01 9.97 1.51
N GLY A 48 5.88 10.20 2.17
CA GLY A 48 5.73 10.11 3.62
C GLY A 48 4.48 9.31 3.95
N ALA A 49 4.17 8.29 3.14
CA ALA A 49 2.92 7.55 3.23
C ALA A 49 3.00 6.48 4.31
N LEU A 50 2.04 6.49 5.25
CA LEU A 50 1.97 5.52 6.32
C LEU A 50 1.21 4.26 5.87
N ILE A 51 1.80 3.09 6.10
CA ILE A 51 1.09 1.81 5.97
C ILE A 51 0.57 1.42 7.35
N ARG A 52 -0.76 1.38 7.49
CA ARG A 52 -1.41 1.04 8.77
C ARG A 52 -1.63 -0.47 8.90
N LEU A 53 -1.77 -0.90 10.15
CA LEU A 53 -2.24 -2.24 10.48
C LEU A 53 -3.70 -2.42 10.04
N ALA A 54 -3.99 -3.58 9.46
CA ALA A 54 -5.34 -4.00 9.11
C ALA A 54 -5.54 -5.48 9.40
N GLY A 55 -6.77 -5.82 9.78
CA GLY A 55 -7.25 -7.19 9.95
C GLY A 55 -8.68 -7.31 9.39
N PRO A 56 -9.32 -8.48 9.54
CA PRO A 56 -10.71 -8.64 9.13
C PRO A 56 -11.62 -7.67 9.88
N GLY A 57 -12.38 -6.89 9.11
CA GLY A 57 -13.27 -5.85 9.63
C GLY A 57 -12.66 -4.46 9.71
N THR A 58 -11.38 -4.27 9.34
CA THR A 58 -10.81 -2.92 9.22
C THR A 58 -11.57 -2.12 8.17
N ASP A 59 -12.00 -0.90 8.54
CA ASP A 59 -12.64 0.05 7.61
C ASP A 59 -11.64 0.42 6.49
N PRO A 60 -12.01 0.23 5.20
CA PRO A 60 -11.18 0.59 4.05
C PRO A 60 -10.66 2.03 4.07
N LYS A 61 -11.35 2.97 4.73
CA LYS A 61 -10.91 4.37 4.88
C LYS A 61 -9.60 4.52 5.65
N ASN A 62 -9.20 3.51 6.41
CA ASN A 62 -7.94 3.50 7.16
C ASN A 62 -6.78 2.85 6.41
N ILE A 63 -7.03 2.35 5.20
CA ILE A 63 -6.03 1.64 4.39
C ILE A 63 -5.37 2.63 3.43
N LEU A 64 -4.06 2.49 3.24
CA LEU A 64 -3.34 3.24 2.22
C LEU A 64 -3.81 2.79 0.85
N LYS A 65 -4.14 3.75 0.00
CA LYS A 65 -4.73 3.54 -1.32
C LYS A 65 -3.94 4.32 -2.36
N PHE A 66 -3.55 3.62 -3.43
CA PHE A 66 -3.11 4.22 -4.68
C PHE A 66 -4.25 4.08 -5.68
N VAL A 67 -4.68 5.19 -6.28
CA VAL A 67 -5.66 5.18 -7.37
C VAL A 67 -4.91 5.38 -8.67
N ILE A 68 -5.02 4.40 -9.57
CA ILE A 68 -4.49 4.49 -10.93
C ILE A 68 -5.43 5.39 -11.72
N VAL A 69 -4.93 6.55 -12.15
CA VAL A 69 -5.73 7.55 -12.85
C VAL A 69 -5.67 7.28 -14.35
N THR A 70 -6.80 6.92 -14.91
CA THR A 70 -6.99 6.68 -16.34
C THR A 70 -7.86 7.79 -16.95
N ASP A 71 -7.91 7.86 -18.27
CA ASP A 71 -8.73 8.84 -19.01
C ASP A 71 -10.23 8.64 -18.79
N LEU A 72 -10.64 7.41 -18.45
CA LEU A 72 -12.01 7.02 -18.19
C LEU A 72 -12.16 6.70 -16.70
N PRO A 73 -12.78 7.56 -15.88
CA PRO A 73 -12.83 7.38 -14.43
C PRO A 73 -13.36 6.03 -13.95
N GLU A 74 -14.25 5.40 -14.72
CA GLU A 74 -14.79 4.06 -14.50
C GLU A 74 -13.74 2.93 -14.58
N ASN A 75 -12.61 3.18 -15.23
CA ASN A 75 -11.50 2.23 -15.37
C ASN A 75 -10.40 2.46 -14.32
N ASN A 76 -10.57 3.43 -13.41
CA ASN A 76 -9.61 3.65 -12.34
C ASN A 76 -9.55 2.44 -11.43
N GLN A 77 -8.39 1.78 -11.38
CA GLN A 77 -8.13 0.72 -10.42
C GLN A 77 -7.54 1.27 -9.13
N LYS A 78 -7.73 0.54 -8.02
CA LYS A 78 -7.16 0.91 -6.73
C LYS A 78 -6.24 -0.20 -6.23
N ILE A 79 -5.12 0.21 -5.65
CA ILE A 79 -4.17 -0.65 -4.96
C ILE A 79 -4.25 -0.30 -3.48
N TRP A 80 -4.72 -1.24 -2.68
CA TRP A 80 -4.86 -1.12 -1.24
C TRP A 80 -3.65 -1.76 -0.57
N VAL A 81 -2.94 -1.04 0.30
CA VAL A 81 -1.70 -1.50 0.94
C VAL A 81 -1.83 -1.40 2.46
N PHE A 82 -1.50 -2.46 3.17
CA PHE A 82 -1.64 -2.55 4.62
C PHE A 82 -0.64 -3.51 5.24
N GLN A 83 -0.45 -3.42 6.55
CA GLN A 83 0.26 -4.40 7.36
C GLN A 83 -0.74 -5.39 7.96
N ASP A 84 -0.58 -6.68 7.71
CA ASP A 84 -1.48 -7.71 8.23
C ASP A 84 -1.26 -7.92 9.73
N SER A 85 -2.24 -7.51 10.55
CA SER A 85 -2.19 -7.62 12.01
C SER A 85 -2.27 -9.06 12.53
N ARG A 86 -2.60 -10.03 11.67
CA ARG A 86 -2.68 -11.45 12.05
C ARG A 86 -1.40 -12.23 11.77
N ARG A 87 -0.47 -11.67 11.00
CA ARG A 87 0.79 -12.31 10.66
C ARG A 87 1.91 -11.81 11.55
N GLU A 88 2.77 -12.72 11.98
CA GLU A 88 3.97 -12.36 12.72
C GLU A 88 4.82 -11.38 11.89
N GLY A 89 5.32 -10.32 12.53
CA GLY A 89 6.09 -9.29 11.84
C GLY A 89 5.27 -8.32 10.99
N ASN A 90 3.94 -8.29 11.14
CA ASN A 90 3.07 -7.30 10.50
C ASN A 90 3.26 -7.25 8.97
N VAL A 91 3.30 -8.42 8.34
CA VAL A 91 3.63 -8.59 6.91
C VAL A 91 2.79 -7.66 6.04
N ILE A 92 3.44 -6.95 5.14
CA ILE A 92 2.83 -5.98 4.25
C ILE A 92 2.19 -6.72 3.08
N MET A 93 0.89 -6.49 2.95
CA MET A 93 0.02 -7.10 1.96
C MET A 93 -0.59 -6.02 1.08
N TYR A 94 -1.04 -6.42 -0.11
CA TYR A 94 -1.77 -5.54 -1.01
C TYR A 94 -2.89 -6.24 -1.76
N HIS A 95 -3.94 -5.49 -2.09
CA HIS A 95 -5.08 -5.93 -2.88
C HIS A 95 -5.31 -4.96 -4.04
N VAL A 96 -5.57 -5.48 -5.23
CA VAL A 96 -5.87 -4.69 -6.42
C VAL A 96 -7.35 -4.88 -6.74
N GLY A 97 -8.13 -3.80 -6.73
CA GLY A 97 -9.56 -3.87 -6.99
C GLY A 97 -10.32 -2.63 -6.53
N GLU A 98 -11.55 -2.46 -7.01
CA GLU A 98 -12.37 -1.29 -6.70
C GLU A 98 -12.71 -1.16 -5.21
N ASP A 99 -12.93 -2.29 -4.55
CA ASP A 99 -13.17 -2.39 -3.11
C ASP A 99 -11.98 -3.02 -2.40
N PHE A 100 -11.83 -2.73 -1.10
CA PHE A 100 -10.83 -3.40 -0.29
C PHE A 100 -11.34 -4.77 0.17
N ILE A 101 -10.67 -5.85 -0.28
CA ILE A 101 -11.01 -7.22 0.11
C ILE A 101 -9.80 -7.86 0.80
N TYR A 102 -9.77 -7.79 2.13
CA TYR A 102 -8.65 -8.27 2.96
C TYR A 102 -8.21 -9.71 2.63
N ARG A 103 -9.16 -10.62 2.36
CA ARG A 103 -8.87 -12.04 2.10
C ARG A 103 -8.26 -12.34 0.73
N GLU A 104 -8.37 -11.40 -0.22
CA GLU A 104 -7.83 -11.51 -1.58
C GLU A 104 -6.49 -10.77 -1.71
N ALA A 105 -5.99 -10.22 -0.60
CA ALA A 105 -4.70 -9.57 -0.58
C ALA A 105 -3.55 -10.58 -0.73
N LYS A 106 -2.55 -10.20 -1.52
CA LYS A 106 -1.30 -10.93 -1.71
C LYS A 106 -0.14 -10.21 -1.02
N GLU A 107 0.90 -10.97 -0.70
CA GLU A 107 2.09 -10.43 -0.05
C GLU A 107 2.90 -9.57 -1.02
N VAL A 108 3.41 -8.44 -0.54
CA VAL A 108 4.34 -7.60 -1.30
C VAL A 108 5.65 -8.37 -1.50
N ARG A 109 6.25 -8.30 -2.70
CA ARG A 109 7.54 -8.96 -2.95
C ARG A 109 8.70 -8.24 -2.25
N GLY A 110 9.80 -8.95 -2.02
CA GLY A 110 11.00 -8.38 -1.40
C GLY A 110 10.88 -8.31 0.12
N ASN A 111 11.17 -7.15 0.71
CA ASN A 111 11.17 -6.94 2.16
C ASN A 111 9.74 -6.63 2.67
N SER A 112 8.91 -7.67 2.77
CA SER A 112 7.50 -7.60 3.16
C SER A 112 7.27 -7.42 4.66
N VAL A 113 8.28 -7.59 5.52
CA VAL A 113 8.12 -7.45 6.98
C VAL A 113 7.81 -5.99 7.33
N GLY A 114 6.83 -5.77 8.21
CA GLY A 114 6.47 -4.45 8.72
C GLY A 114 7.58 -3.78 9.54
N GLY A 115 7.38 -2.50 9.83
CA GLY A 115 8.37 -1.62 10.44
C GLY A 115 9.37 -1.02 9.46
N MET A 116 10.08 0.00 9.95
CA MET A 116 11.11 0.76 9.23
C MET A 116 10.58 1.56 8.04
N SER A 117 11.49 2.27 7.38
CA SER A 117 11.25 2.96 6.12
C SER A 117 11.41 2.01 4.95
N LYS A 118 10.50 2.08 3.98
CA LYS A 118 10.49 1.22 2.79
C LYS A 118 10.51 2.03 1.51
N TYR A 119 11.13 1.47 0.49
CA TYR A 119 11.00 1.94 -0.90
C TYR A 119 9.98 1.06 -1.62
N LEU A 120 8.90 1.64 -2.14
CA LEU A 120 7.86 0.91 -2.85
C LEU A 120 8.06 1.06 -4.37
N ILE A 121 8.07 -0.06 -5.08
CA ILE A 121 7.98 -0.10 -6.55
C ILE A 121 6.66 -0.76 -6.95
N ILE A 122 5.92 -0.10 -7.83
CA ILE A 122 4.68 -0.60 -8.44
C ILE A 122 4.97 -0.88 -9.91
N ASN A 123 4.78 -2.13 -10.33
CA ASN A 123 4.98 -2.62 -11.69
C ASN A 123 3.72 -3.26 -12.24
N GLU A 124 3.67 -3.39 -13.56
CA GLU A 124 2.76 -4.29 -14.28
C GLU A 124 3.57 -5.46 -14.84
N GLU A 125 3.16 -6.69 -14.54
CA GLU A 125 3.77 -7.94 -15.01
C GLU A 125 2.67 -8.87 -15.51
N ASP A 126 2.73 -9.34 -16.76
CA ASP A 126 1.70 -10.23 -17.34
C ASP A 126 0.25 -9.73 -17.14
N SER A 127 0.04 -8.41 -17.29
CA SER A 127 -1.24 -7.72 -17.04
C SER A 127 -1.71 -7.69 -15.58
N ASP A 128 -0.85 -8.07 -14.64
CA ASP A 128 -1.08 -8.01 -13.20
C ASP A 128 -0.26 -6.89 -12.55
N ILE A 129 -0.84 -6.22 -11.56
CA ILE A 129 -0.09 -5.25 -10.74
C ILE A 129 0.71 -5.98 -9.65
N VAL A 130 2.00 -5.66 -9.60
CA VAL A 130 2.97 -6.23 -8.67
C VAL A 130 3.64 -5.14 -7.84
N LEU A 131 3.57 -5.30 -6.52
CA LEU A 131 4.26 -4.43 -5.58
C LEU A 131 5.52 -5.12 -5.05
N THR A 132 6.63 -4.37 -5.03
CA THR A 132 7.91 -4.81 -4.46
C THR A 132 8.41 -3.77 -3.46
N MET A 133 8.90 -4.21 -2.30
CA MET A 133 9.49 -3.36 -1.28
C MET A 133 10.95 -3.72 -0.96
N TYR A 134 11.71 -2.70 -0.59
CA TYR A 134 13.09 -2.80 -0.12
C TYR A 134 13.22 -2.11 1.24
#